data_AF-A0A2V9V534-F1
#
_entry.id   AF-A0A2V9V534-F1
#
_cell.length_a   1.000
_cell.length_b   1.000
_cell.length_c   1.000
_cell.angle_alpha   90.00
_cell.angle_beta   90.00
_cell.angle_gamma   90.00
#
_symmetry.space_group_name_H-M   'P 1'
#
loop_
_entity.id
_entity.type
_entity.pdbx_description
1 polymer ?
#
loop_
_entity_poly.entity_id
_entity_poly.type
_entity_poly.pdbx_seq_one_letter_code
_entity_poly.pdbx_strand_id
1 'polypeptide(L)'
;MDMLQLVFAFVNAPLFATFLLGMFWKRTTGHAAFSGLLAGTTAAAVHHSLTLPAGAVAGIKGGWMAVLHTYPSEMAQNFWTAIFAWTTCFLVTIFVSLLTKAPEESKLVGLVYSLTPRPKEESMAWYLKPASLALIVLVGTALLNLIFW
;
A
#
# COMPACT_ATOMS: atom_id res chain seq x y z
N MET A 1 -19.84 -4.70 -2.73
CA MET A 1 -18.46 -4.28 -3.10
C MET A 1 -17.57 -4.14 -1.87
N ASP A 2 -18.15 -4.14 -0.66
CA ASP A 2 -17.46 -3.72 0.56
C ASP A 2 -16.58 -4.80 1.20
N MET A 3 -16.95 -6.09 1.07
CA MET A 3 -16.14 -7.19 1.61
C MET A 3 -14.81 -7.37 0.86
N LEU A 4 -14.83 -7.25 -0.47
CA LEU A 4 -13.58 -7.28 -1.26
C LEU A 4 -12.68 -6.10 -0.90
N GLN A 5 -13.23 -4.88 -0.80
CA GLN A 5 -12.46 -3.70 -0.40
C GLN A 5 -11.87 -3.83 1.00
N LEU A 6 -12.61 -4.43 1.94
CA LEU A 6 -12.11 -4.74 3.27
C LEU A 6 -10.93 -5.71 3.21
N VAL A 7 -11.03 -6.81 2.44
CA VAL A 7 -9.92 -7.74 2.25
C VAL A 7 -8.71 -7.06 1.59
N PHE A 8 -8.93 -6.17 0.62
CA PHE A 8 -7.87 -5.36 0.03
C PHE A 8 -7.18 -4.46 1.07
N ALA A 9 -7.94 -3.83 1.96
CA ALA A 9 -7.40 -2.99 3.02
C ALA A 9 -6.55 -3.78 4.03
N PHE A 10 -6.96 -5.01 4.37
CA PHE A 10 -6.26 -5.85 5.34
C PHE A 10 -4.99 -6.50 4.78
N VAL A 11 -5.03 -6.95 3.52
CA VAL A 11 -3.98 -7.81 2.96
C VAL A 11 -3.17 -7.07 1.90
N ASN A 12 -3.84 -6.46 0.92
CA ASN A 12 -3.15 -5.87 -0.22
C ASN A 12 -2.43 -4.57 0.11
N ALA A 13 -2.98 -3.75 1.01
CA ALA A 13 -2.29 -2.53 1.43
C ALA A 13 -0.95 -2.85 2.16
N PRO A 14 -0.89 -3.73 3.16
CA PRO A 14 0.40 -4.17 3.73
C PRO A 14 1.33 -4.83 2.71
N LEU A 15 0.83 -5.70 1.84
CA LEU A 15 1.65 -6.32 0.79
C LEU A 15 2.28 -5.26 -0.12
N PHE A 16 1.50 -4.26 -0.55
CA PHE A 16 2.02 -3.17 -1.35
C PHE A 16 3.15 -2.40 -0.64
N ALA A 17 3.03 -2.13 0.67
CA ALA A 17 4.10 -1.51 1.44
C ALA A 17 5.39 -2.34 1.42
N THR A 18 5.29 -3.66 1.64
CA THR A 18 6.45 -4.56 1.61
C THR A 18 7.07 -4.68 0.22
N PHE A 19 6.26 -4.73 -0.84
CA PHE A 19 6.74 -4.78 -2.22
C PHE A 19 7.45 -3.48 -2.60
N LEU A 20 6.89 -2.33 -2.24
CA LEU A 20 7.50 -1.03 -2.53
C LEU A 20 8.87 -0.90 -1.85
N LEU A 21 8.99 -1.30 -0.58
CA LEU A 21 10.27 -1.34 0.12
C LEU A 21 11.22 -2.38 -0.47
N GLY A 22 10.74 -3.56 -0.85
CA GLY A 22 11.54 -4.60 -1.49
C GLY A 22 12.13 -4.16 -2.84
N MET A 23 11.35 -3.43 -3.64
CA MET A 23 11.78 -2.95 -4.96
C MET A 23 12.66 -1.71 -4.89
N PHE A 24 12.42 -0.78 -3.95
CA PHE A 24 13.08 0.53 -3.94
C PHE A 24 14.08 0.74 -2.79
N TRP A 25 14.19 -0.19 -1.84
CA TRP A 25 15.07 -0.04 -0.69
C TRP A 25 15.93 -1.27 -0.42
N LYS A 26 17.24 -1.13 -0.64
CA LYS A 26 18.22 -2.22 -0.50
C LYS A 26 18.40 -2.77 0.91
N ARG A 27 17.90 -2.07 1.95
CA ARG A 27 18.00 -2.54 3.34
C ARG A 27 16.83 -3.40 3.77
N THR A 28 15.79 -3.54 2.96
CA THR A 28 14.62 -4.36 3.29
C THR A 28 15.05 -5.81 3.50
N THR A 29 14.89 -6.32 4.72
CA THR A 29 15.20 -7.72 5.07
C THR A 29 13.93 -8.57 5.09
N GLY A 30 14.06 -9.89 4.87
CA GLY A 30 12.91 -10.81 4.93
C GLY A 30 12.21 -10.81 6.29
N HIS A 31 12.97 -10.74 7.39
CA HIS A 31 12.42 -10.63 8.74
C HIS A 31 11.68 -9.30 8.97
N ALA A 32 12.18 -8.21 8.41
CA ALA A 32 11.52 -6.92 8.47
C ALA A 32 10.21 -6.90 7.65
N ALA A 33 10.22 -7.49 6.45
CA ALA A 33 9.01 -7.62 5.63
C ALA A 33 7.95 -8.47 6.34
N PHE A 34 8.33 -9.59 6.96
CA PHE A 34 7.40 -10.44 7.71
C PHE A 34 6.82 -9.72 8.95
N SER A 35 7.68 -9.12 9.77
CA SER A 35 7.25 -8.41 10.97
C SER A 35 6.40 -7.17 10.64
N GLY A 36 6.75 -6.45 9.58
CA GLY A 36 5.95 -5.34 9.06
C GLY A 36 4.60 -5.81 8.53
N LEU A 37 4.52 -6.91 7.78
CA LEU A 37 3.25 -7.46 7.30
C LEU A 37 2.33 -7.86 8.45
N LEU A 38 2.89 -8.52 9.47
CA LEU A 38 2.15 -8.90 10.68
C LEU A 38 1.65 -7.66 11.41
N ALA A 39 2.51 -6.67 11.66
CA ALA A 39 2.14 -5.43 12.32
C ALA A 39 1.09 -4.63 11.54
N GLY A 40 1.20 -4.57 10.21
CA GLY A 40 0.21 -3.93 9.34
C GLY A 40 -1.16 -4.61 9.40
N THR A 41 -1.18 -5.94 9.35
CA THR A 41 -2.42 -6.73 9.49
C THR A 41 -3.04 -6.53 10.87
N THR A 42 -2.24 -6.53 11.93
CA THR A 42 -2.71 -6.26 13.30
C THR A 42 -3.24 -4.83 13.43
N ALA A 43 -2.59 -3.83 12.84
CA ALA A 43 -3.07 -2.45 12.83
C ALA A 43 -4.41 -2.31 12.08
N ALA A 44 -4.57 -3.03 10.95
CA ALA A 44 -5.85 -3.11 10.25
C ALA A 44 -6.95 -3.71 11.13
N ALA A 45 -6.63 -4.82 11.82
CA ALA A 45 -7.55 -5.48 12.74
C ALA A 45 -7.94 -4.57 13.91
N VAL A 46 -6.97 -3.89 14.52
CA VAL A 46 -7.22 -2.94 15.61
C VAL A 46 -8.07 -1.76 15.11
N HIS A 47 -7.73 -1.16 13.97
CA HIS A 47 -8.52 -0.07 13.40
C HIS A 47 -9.95 -0.51 13.10
N HIS A 48 -10.15 -1.65 12.46
CA HIS A 48 -11.48 -2.19 12.17
C HIS A 48 -12.26 -2.56 13.44
N SER A 49 -11.56 -3.03 14.48
CA SER A 49 -12.16 -3.35 15.78
C SER A 49 -12.62 -2.12 16.57
N LEU A 50 -12.00 -0.97 16.32
CA LEU A 50 -12.23 0.29 17.04
C LEU A 50 -13.13 1.28 16.27
N THR A 51 -13.47 0.96 15.02
CA THR A 51 -14.22 1.85 14.13
C THR A 51 -15.51 1.21 13.68
N LEU A 52 -16.54 2.02 13.47
CA LEU A 52 -17.84 1.57 13.01
C LEU A 52 -18.34 2.43 11.85
N PRO A 53 -18.85 1.85 10.76
CA PRO A 53 -19.49 2.62 9.71
C PRO A 53 -20.89 3.07 10.15
N ALA A 54 -21.30 4.26 9.73
CA ALA A 54 -22.60 4.84 10.03
C ALA A 54 -23.73 3.93 9.51
N GLY A 55 -24.66 3.57 10.40
CA GLY A 55 -25.78 2.68 10.09
C GLY A 55 -25.48 1.18 10.20
N ALA A 56 -24.26 0.79 10.57
CA ALA A 56 -23.91 -0.61 10.76
C ALA A 56 -24.02 -1.05 12.23
N VAL A 57 -24.36 -2.33 12.41
CA VAL A 57 -24.46 -2.95 13.74
C VAL A 57 -23.06 -3.31 14.25
N ALA A 58 -22.73 -2.82 15.45
CA ALA A 58 -21.48 -3.17 16.14
C ALA A 58 -21.36 -4.69 16.30
N GLY A 59 -20.18 -5.23 15.99
CA GLY A 59 -19.88 -6.66 16.07
C GLY A 59 -19.89 -7.42 14.74
N ILE A 60 -20.59 -6.92 13.70
CA ILE A 60 -20.60 -7.55 12.36
C ILE A 60 -19.69 -6.81 11.37
N LYS A 61 -19.66 -5.47 11.42
CA LYS A 61 -18.91 -4.61 10.47
C LYS A 61 -17.81 -3.75 11.11
N GLY A 62 -17.44 -4.06 12.35
CA GLY A 62 -16.47 -3.29 13.13
C GLY A 62 -16.94 -3.04 14.56
N GLY A 63 -16.14 -2.33 15.36
CA GLY A 63 -16.54 -1.87 16.69
C GLY A 63 -16.71 -2.96 17.75
N TRP A 64 -16.11 -4.14 17.57
CA TRP A 64 -16.28 -5.29 18.46
C TRP A 64 -15.55 -5.14 19.81
N MET A 65 -14.56 -4.25 19.91
CA MET A 65 -13.91 -3.91 21.19
C MET A 65 -14.39 -2.58 21.76
N ALA A 66 -14.43 -1.52 20.95
CA ALA A 66 -14.95 -0.21 21.32
C ALA A 66 -15.29 0.56 20.03
N VAL A 67 -16.12 1.59 20.11
CA VAL A 67 -16.39 2.49 18.96
C VAL A 67 -15.79 3.85 19.29
N LEU A 68 -14.56 4.10 18.83
CA LEU A 68 -13.88 5.37 19.02
C LEU A 68 -14.15 6.36 17.89
N HIS A 69 -14.46 5.85 16.69
CA HIS A 69 -14.71 6.70 15.54
C HIS A 69 -15.77 6.09 14.62
N THR A 70 -16.74 6.92 14.23
CA THR A 70 -17.79 6.55 13.28
C THR A 70 -17.49 7.14 11.92
N TYR A 71 -17.33 6.29 10.91
CA TYR A 71 -17.13 6.73 9.54
C TYR A 71 -18.46 6.93 8.81
N PRO A 72 -18.60 7.96 7.95
CA PRO A 72 -19.83 8.23 7.24
C PRO A 72 -20.20 7.15 6.22
N SER A 73 -19.24 6.32 5.78
CA SER A 73 -19.49 5.20 4.86
C SER A 73 -18.53 4.03 5.09
N GLU A 74 -18.94 2.83 4.67
CA GLU A 74 -18.11 1.60 4.69
C GLU A 74 -16.85 1.76 3.82
N MET A 75 -17.00 2.41 2.66
CA MET A 75 -15.88 2.71 1.78
C MET A 75 -14.84 3.60 2.49
N ALA A 76 -15.26 4.64 3.21
CA ALA A 76 -14.34 5.50 3.95
C ALA A 76 -13.58 4.72 5.03
N GLN A 77 -14.27 3.84 5.77
CA GLN A 77 -13.63 3.01 6.78
C GLN A 77 -12.59 2.06 6.16
N ASN A 78 -12.89 1.43 5.03
CA ASN A 78 -11.98 0.54 4.32
C ASN A 78 -10.71 1.29 3.85
N PHE A 79 -10.87 2.49 3.28
CA PHE A 79 -9.74 3.33 2.89
C PHE A 79 -8.85 3.74 4.06
N TRP A 80 -9.44 4.18 5.17
CA TRP A 80 -8.66 4.52 6.36
C TRP A 80 -7.96 3.30 6.96
N THR A 81 -8.65 2.16 7.02
CA THR A 81 -8.05 0.89 7.46
C THR A 81 -6.84 0.53 6.59
N ALA A 82 -6.95 0.67 5.27
CA ALA A 82 -5.84 0.45 4.34
C ALA A 82 -4.66 1.38 4.61
N ILE A 83 -4.92 2.67 4.88
CA ILE A 83 -3.88 3.67 5.20
C ILE A 83 -3.15 3.29 6.49
N PHE A 84 -3.88 2.93 7.55
CA PHE A 84 -3.28 2.49 8.82
C PHE A 84 -2.46 1.22 8.65
N ALA A 85 -2.99 0.24 7.92
CA ALA A 85 -2.33 -1.02 7.63
C ALA A 85 -1.03 -0.81 6.84
N TRP A 86 -1.10 -0.02 5.76
CA TRP A 86 0.05 0.33 4.92
C TRP A 86 1.10 1.11 5.71
N THR A 87 0.71 2.16 6.42
CA THR A 87 1.63 3.03 7.16
C THR A 87 2.35 2.27 8.26
N THR A 88 1.61 1.46 9.04
CA THR A 88 2.21 0.64 10.10
C THR A 88 3.16 -0.40 9.51
N CYS A 89 2.74 -1.10 8.45
CA CYS A 89 3.58 -2.07 7.76
C CYS A 89 4.89 -1.44 7.25
N PHE A 90 4.77 -0.28 6.60
CA PHE A 90 5.89 0.46 6.04
C PHE A 90 6.89 0.90 7.12
N LEU A 91 6.40 1.54 8.18
CA LEU A 91 7.24 2.03 9.28
C LEU A 91 7.92 0.88 10.02
N VAL A 92 7.18 -0.17 10.40
CA VAL A 92 7.75 -1.32 11.12
C VAL A 92 8.79 -2.03 10.27
N THR A 93 8.53 -2.21 8.97
CA THR A 93 9.52 -2.77 8.04
C THR A 93 10.79 -1.92 8.00
N ILE A 94 10.67 -0.59 8.01
CA ILE A 94 11.82 0.31 8.08
C ILE A 94 12.60 0.14 9.39
N PHE A 95 11.92 0.24 10.53
CA PHE A 95 12.56 0.14 11.84
C PHE A 95 13.27 -1.21 12.01
N VAL A 96 12.60 -2.32 11.70
CA VAL A 96 13.21 -3.66 11.84
C VAL A 96 14.36 -3.83 10.86
N SER A 97 14.25 -3.33 9.61
CA SER A 97 15.35 -3.39 8.64
C SER A 97 16.60 -2.61 9.06
N LEU A 98 16.45 -1.54 9.85
CA LEU A 98 17.58 -0.78 10.39
C LEU A 98 18.25 -1.48 11.58
N LEU A 99 17.49 -2.29 12.32
CA LEU A 99 17.99 -3.06 13.47
C LEU A 99 18.58 -4.42 13.06
N THR A 100 18.23 -4.96 11.90
CA THR A 100 18.72 -6.25 11.41
C THR A 100 19.98 -6.12 10.53
N LYS A 101 20.67 -7.24 10.33
CA LYS A 101 21.84 -7.30 9.44
C LYS A 101 21.42 -7.01 8.00
N ALA A 102 22.11 -6.06 7.38
CA ALA A 102 21.85 -5.67 5.99
C ALA A 102 22.04 -6.87 5.03
N PRO A 103 21.18 -7.03 4.01
CA PRO A 103 21.35 -8.07 2.99
C PRO A 103 22.60 -7.84 2.14
N GLU A 104 23.17 -8.91 1.60
CA GLU A 104 24.29 -8.83 0.65
C GLU A 104 23.84 -8.23 -0.68
N GLU A 105 24.51 -7.17 -1.14
CA GLU A 105 24.12 -6.44 -2.37
C GLU A 105 24.16 -7.31 -3.63
N SER A 106 25.04 -8.33 -3.68
CA SER A 106 25.11 -9.29 -4.79
C SER A 106 23.82 -10.09 -4.99
N LYS A 107 23.03 -10.29 -3.93
CA LYS A 107 21.75 -11.00 -3.98
C LYS A 107 20.57 -10.08 -4.34
N LEU A 108 20.80 -8.77 -4.40
CA LEU A 108 19.78 -7.75 -4.67
C LEU A 108 19.78 -7.27 -6.13
N VAL A 109 20.78 -7.69 -6.92
CA VAL A 109 20.86 -7.39 -8.36
C VAL A 109 19.68 -8.02 -9.09
N GLY A 110 18.91 -7.21 -9.82
CA GLY A 110 17.70 -7.65 -10.53
C GLY A 110 16.43 -7.67 -9.67
N LEU A 111 16.55 -7.55 -8.34
CA LEU A 111 15.41 -7.48 -7.41
C LEU A 111 15.10 -6.05 -6.97
N VAL A 112 16.15 -5.24 -6.75
CA VAL A 112 16.02 -3.84 -6.33
C VAL A 112 16.25 -2.94 -7.53
N TYR A 113 15.33 -2.02 -7.77
CA TYR A 113 15.34 -1.07 -8.88
C TYR A 113 16.65 -0.29 -9.02
N SER A 114 17.35 -0.02 -7.92
CA SER A 114 18.65 0.68 -7.91
C SER A 114 19.80 -0.15 -8.49
N LEU A 115 19.70 -1.48 -8.46
CA LEU A 115 20.75 -2.42 -8.89
C LEU A 115 20.42 -3.10 -10.22
N THR A 116 19.20 -2.94 -10.73
CA THR A 116 18.78 -3.51 -12.01
C THR A 116 19.25 -2.61 -13.17
N PRO A 117 20.06 -3.13 -14.12
CA PRO A 117 20.45 -2.40 -15.31
C PRO A 117 19.23 -1.97 -16.10
N ARG A 118 19.10 -0.67 -16.39
CA ARG A 118 17.97 -0.15 -17.16
C ARG A 118 18.25 -0.37 -18.64
N PRO A 119 17.37 -1.07 -19.40
CA PRO A 119 17.48 -1.08 -20.85
C PRO A 119 17.36 0.36 -21.35
N LYS A 120 18.31 0.78 -22.19
CA LYS A 120 18.26 2.09 -22.84
C LYS A 120 17.17 2.04 -23.89
N GLU A 121 16.19 2.94 -23.81
CA GLU A 121 15.21 3.10 -24.89
C GLU A 121 15.96 3.57 -26.14
N GLU A 122 16.09 2.70 -27.14
CA GLU A 122 16.44 3.12 -28.50
C GLU A 122 15.34 4.05 -29.04
N SER A 123 15.65 4.83 -30.07
CA SER A 123 14.79 5.91 -30.59
C SER A 123 13.43 5.39 -31.09
N MET A 124 12.49 5.17 -30.19
CA MET A 124 11.12 4.75 -30.50
C MET A 124 10.26 5.94 -30.86
N ALA A 125 9.30 5.74 -31.77
CA ALA A 125 8.32 6.75 -32.16
C ALA A 125 7.51 7.23 -30.95
N TRP A 126 7.03 8.48 -30.98
CA TRP A 126 6.40 9.12 -29.81
C TRP A 126 5.22 8.33 -29.24
N TYR A 127 4.42 7.62 -30.04
CA TYR A 127 3.28 6.82 -29.59
C TYR A 127 3.67 5.46 -28.98
N LEU A 128 4.91 5.01 -29.16
CA LEU A 128 5.46 3.81 -28.54
C LEU A 128 6.15 4.11 -27.21
N LYS A 129 6.37 5.39 -26.88
CA LYS A 129 6.99 5.81 -25.62
C LYS A 129 5.96 5.71 -24.49
N PRO A 130 6.21 4.91 -23.44
CA PRO A 130 5.28 4.81 -22.30
C PRO A 130 5.00 6.18 -21.65
N ALA A 131 5.98 7.07 -21.64
CA ALA A 131 5.87 8.40 -21.05
C ALA A 131 4.86 9.32 -21.75
N SER A 132 4.76 9.28 -23.09
CA SER A 132 3.82 10.13 -23.83
C SER A 132 2.38 9.65 -23.63
N LEU A 133 2.17 8.33 -23.64
CA LEU A 133 0.87 7.72 -23.36
C LEU A 133 0.43 8.02 -21.92
N ALA A 134 1.34 7.91 -20.95
CA ALA A 134 1.07 8.27 -19.56
C ALA A 134 0.62 9.74 -19.43
N LEU A 135 1.28 10.66 -20.14
CA LEU A 135 0.89 12.07 -20.14
C LEU A 135 -0.51 12.31 -20.72
N ILE A 136 -0.84 11.66 -21.84
CA ILE A 136 -2.18 11.76 -22.46
C ILE A 136 -3.25 11.29 -21.50
N VAL A 137 -3.06 10.13 -20.86
CA VAL A 137 -4.00 9.60 -19.87
C VAL A 137 -4.14 10.55 -18.70
N LEU A 138 -3.04 11.10 -18.17
CA LEU A 138 -3.05 11.99 -17.01
C LEU A 138 -3.79 13.30 -17.31
N VAL A 139 -3.55 13.90 -18.48
CA VAL A 139 -4.27 15.09 -18.96
C VAL A 139 -5.76 14.78 -19.15
N GLY A 140 -6.10 13.67 -19.80
CA GLY A 140 -7.49 13.25 -19.98
C GLY A 140 -8.22 13.06 -18.66
N THR A 141 -7.56 12.42 -17.69
CA THR A 141 -8.14 12.20 -16.35
C THR A 141 -8.34 13.52 -15.60
N ALA A 142 -7.39 14.45 -15.69
CA ALA A 142 -7.51 15.78 -15.09
C ALA A 142 -8.64 16.61 -15.72
N LEU A 143 -8.78 16.57 -17.05
CA LEU A 143 -9.86 17.26 -17.75
C LEU A 143 -11.24 16.71 -17.36
N LEU A 144 -11.39 15.39 -17.33
CA LEU A 144 -12.63 14.76 -16.87
C LEU A 144 -12.92 15.15 -15.41
N ASN A 145 -11.90 15.14 -14.55
CA ASN A 145 -12.06 15.58 -13.17
C ASN A 145 -12.56 17.03 -13.11
N LEU A 146 -11.98 17.97 -13.87
CA LEU A 146 -12.44 19.36 -13.90
C LEU A 146 -13.85 19.56 -14.46
N ILE A 147 -14.29 18.72 -15.40
CA ILE A 147 -15.63 18.83 -16.03
C ILE A 147 -16.74 18.27 -15.12
N PHE A 148 -16.45 17.18 -14.41
CA PHE A 148 -17.43 16.44 -13.60
C PHE A 148 -17.35 16.73 -12.09
N TRP A 149 -16.40 17.57 -11.67
CA TRP A 149 -16.27 18.06 -10.30
C TRP A 149 -17.33 19.11 -9.96
#